data_AF-A0A925KMM1-F1
#
_entry.id   AF-A0A925KMM1-F1
#
_cell.length_a   1.000
_cell.length_b   1.000
_cell.length_c   1.000
_cell.angle_alpha   90.00
_cell.angle_beta   90.00
_cell.angle_gamma   90.00
#
_symmetry.space_group_name_H-M   'P 1'
#
loop_
_entity.id
_entity.type
_entity.pdbx_description
1 polymer ?
#
loop_
_entity_poly.entity_id
_entity_poly.type
_entity_poly.pdbx_seq_one_letter_code
_entity_poly.pdbx_strand_id
1 'polypeptide(L)' 'MTVRRLLAIPLAVCLVALGVAGCGEKPQVVNYKQGKYQGKPDSLAWENERFKGDQTAWEMQMRQRNLAQNEYQRIN' A
#
# COMPACT_ATOMS: atom_id res chain seq x y z
N MET A 1 41.83 33.33 -28.90
CA MET A 1 40.84 32.24 -28.79
C MET A 1 39.47 32.89 -28.68
N THR A 2 38.58 32.63 -29.64
CA THR A 2 37.29 33.33 -29.80
C THR A 2 36.36 33.06 -28.62
N VAL A 3 35.65 34.08 -28.13
CA VAL A 3 34.70 34.07 -26.98
C VAL A 3 33.69 32.90 -27.05
N ARG A 4 33.36 32.47 -28.26
CA ARG A 4 32.52 31.30 -28.56
C ARG A 4 33.06 29.98 -27.99
N ARG A 5 34.39 29.79 -27.93
CA ARG A 5 35.03 28.61 -27.33
C ARG A 5 35.05 28.67 -25.80
N LEU A 6 35.07 29.88 -25.23
CA LEU A 6 35.04 30.08 -23.77
C LEU A 6 33.66 29.78 -23.16
N LEU A 7 32.56 29.99 -23.92
CA LEU A 7 31.20 29.67 -23.48
C LEU A 7 30.77 28.22 -23.76
N ALA A 8 31.39 27.54 -24.73
CA ALA A 8 31.02 26.18 -25.11
C ALA A 8 31.39 25.13 -24.05
N ILE A 9 32.51 25.32 -23.36
CA ILE A 9 33.02 24.39 -22.33
C ILE A 9 32.10 24.32 -21.10
N PRO A 10 31.70 25.44 -20.45
CA PRO A 10 30.81 25.37 -19.28
C PRO A 10 29.42 24.83 -19.65
N LEU A 11 28.92 25.14 -20.85
CA LEU A 11 27.65 24.60 -21.33
C LEU A 11 27.68 23.08 -21.49
N ALA A 12 28.77 22.53 -22.05
CA ALA A 12 28.95 21.09 -22.19
C ALA A 12 29.03 20.38 -20.83
N VAL A 13 29.73 20.97 -19.85
CA VAL A 13 29.82 20.42 -18.48
C VAL A 13 28.44 20.38 -17.81
N CYS A 14 27.63 21.43 -17.93
CA CYS A 14 26.28 21.46 -17.38
C CYS A 14 25.37 20.38 -18.00
N LEU A 15 25.46 20.18 -19.32
CA LEU A 15 24.67 19.17 -20.02
C LEU A 15 25.04 17.75 -19.59
N VAL A 16 26.34 17.47 -19.39
CA VAL A 16 26.80 16.18 -18.87
C VAL A 16 26.30 15.95 -17.44
N ALA A 17 26.38 16.96 -16.57
CA ALA A 17 25.91 16.84 -15.19
C ALA A 17 24.40 16.55 -15.09
N LEU A 18 23.59 17.18 -15.94
CA LEU A 18 22.14 16.93 -15.99
C LEU A 18 21.80 15.55 -16.57
N GLY A 19 22.58 15.05 -17.53
CA GLY A 19 22.39 13.71 -18.11
C GLY A 19 22.70 12.57 -17.13
N VAL A 20 23.64 12.76 -16.21
CA VAL A 20 24.03 11.74 -15.21
C VAL A 20 23.12 11.77 -13.96
N ALA A 21 22.32 12.83 -13.77
CA ALA A 21 21.38 12.95 -12.65
C ALA A 21 20.31 11.84 -12.62
N GLY A 22 20.05 11.17 -13.75
CA GLY A 22 19.16 10.00 -13.82
C GLY A 22 19.68 8.74 -13.12
N CYS A 23 20.99 8.65 -12.84
CA CYS A 23 21.60 7.49 -12.16
C CYS A 23 21.66 7.65 -10.63
N GLY A 24 21.22 8.79 -10.11
CA GLY A 24 21.17 9.09 -8.67
C GLY A 24 19.83 8.76 -8.01
N GLU A 25 18.98 7.96 -8.65
CA GLU A 25 17.71 7.58 -8.03
C GLU A 25 17.99 6.77 -6.76
N LYS A 26 17.59 7.33 -5.62
CA LYS A 26 17.57 6.56 -4.38
C LYS A 26 16.54 5.45 -4.55
N PRO A 27 16.81 4.22 -4.08
CA PRO A 27 15.83 3.15 -4.12
C PRO A 27 14.53 3.63 -3.46
N GLN A 28 13.43 3.63 -4.23
CA GLN A 28 12.07 3.86 -3.71
C GLN A 28 11.58 2.62 -2.96
N VAL A 29 12.41 2.10 -2.06
CA VAL A 29 12.00 1.01 -1.19
C VAL A 29 11.22 1.60 -0.03
N VAL A 30 10.07 1.01 0.23
CA VAL A 30 9.31 1.28 1.45
C VAL A 30 10.23 1.00 2.64
N ASN A 31 10.41 2.00 3.51
CA ASN A 31 11.20 1.83 4.73
C ASN A 31 10.42 0.95 5.70
N TYR A 32 10.64 -0.36 5.64
CA TYR A 32 9.99 -1.30 6.54
C TYR A 32 10.55 -1.14 7.97
N LYS A 33 9.73 -0.59 8.88
CA LYS A 33 9.95 -0.70 10.32
C LYS A 33 9.90 -2.17 10.75
N GLN A 34 11.05 -2.72 11.10
CA GLN A 34 11.18 -4.10 11.58
C GLN A 34 10.30 -4.32 12.83
N GLY A 35 9.54 -5.41 12.86
CA GLY A 35 8.67 -5.76 13.98
C GLY A 35 7.33 -5.02 14.04
N LYS A 36 6.97 -4.21 13.04
CA LYS A 36 5.65 -3.57 12.95
C LYS A 36 4.95 -3.88 11.63
N TYR A 37 3.68 -4.28 11.72
CA TYR A 37 2.80 -4.35 10.56
C TYR A 37 2.61 -2.95 9.99
N GLN A 38 2.91 -2.78 8.70
CA GLN A 38 2.85 -1.50 7.98
C GLN A 38 1.82 -1.52 6.84
N GLY A 39 1.04 -2.60 6.75
CA GLY A 39 -0.12 -2.67 5.87
C GLY A 39 -1.30 -1.86 6.40
N LYS A 40 -2.40 -1.87 5.65
CA LYS A 40 -3.67 -1.33 6.13
C LYS A 40 -4.05 -2.05 7.43
N PRO A 41 -4.42 -1.34 8.51
CA PRO A 41 -4.89 -2.00 9.73
C PRO A 41 -6.05 -2.94 9.42
N ASP A 42 -5.96 -4.14 9.99
CA ASP A 42 -7.02 -5.14 9.89
C ASP A 42 -8.21 -4.64 10.71
N SER A 43 -9.38 -4.65 10.08
CA SER A 43 -10.65 -4.33 10.74
C SER A 43 -11.32 -5.63 11.18
N LEU A 44 -11.91 -5.64 12.36
CA LEU A 44 -12.67 -6.77 12.85
C LEU A 44 -13.91 -7.01 11.98
N ALA A 45 -14.39 -8.25 11.91
CA ALA A 45 -15.46 -8.64 11.00
C ALA A 45 -16.80 -7.92 11.25
N TRP A 46 -17.00 -7.37 12.46
CA TRP A 46 -18.18 -6.60 12.86
C TRP A 46 -18.01 -5.07 12.76
N GLU A 47 -16.83 -4.56 12.37
CA GLU A 47 -16.57 -3.11 12.25
C GLU A 47 -17.09 -2.50 10.94
N ASN A 48 -17.70 -3.29 10.05
CA ASN A 48 -18.28 -2.80 8.81
C ASN A 48 -19.65 -2.11 9.01
N GLU A 49 -20.13 -1.43 7.98
CA GLU A 49 -21.40 -0.68 8.01
C GLU A 49 -22.64 -1.52 8.34
N ARG A 50 -22.59 -2.82 8.03
CA ARG A 50 -23.71 -3.74 8.27
C ARG A 50 -23.91 -3.99 9.76
N PHE A 51 -22.83 -4.17 10.52
CA PHE A 51 -22.89 -4.47 11.96
C PHE A 51 -22.60 -3.26 12.84
N LYS A 52 -22.01 -2.20 12.29
CA LYS A 52 -21.74 -0.92 13.00
C LYS A 52 -20.96 -1.12 14.30
N GLY A 53 -20.07 -2.10 14.35
CA GLY A 53 -19.30 -2.44 15.55
C GLY A 53 -19.97 -3.43 16.50
N ASP A 54 -21.19 -3.90 16.21
CA ASP A 54 -21.89 -4.88 17.05
C ASP A 54 -21.38 -6.31 16.80
N GLN A 55 -20.48 -6.75 17.69
CA GLN A 55 -19.96 -8.11 17.69
C GLN A 55 -21.05 -9.15 17.93
N THR A 56 -22.01 -8.90 18.82
CA THR A 56 -23.06 -9.87 19.17
C THR A 56 -23.98 -10.12 17.97
N ALA A 57 -24.38 -9.07 17.26
CA ALA A 57 -25.15 -9.19 16.03
C ALA A 57 -24.42 -10.00 14.95
N TRP A 58 -23.11 -9.75 14.78
CA TRP A 58 -22.27 -10.53 13.87
C TRP A 58 -22.21 -12.01 14.25
N GLU A 59 -21.96 -12.32 15.52
CA GLU A 59 -21.89 -13.70 16.01
C GLU A 59 -23.22 -14.45 15.86
N MET A 60 -24.34 -13.80 16.18
CA MET A 60 -25.67 -14.38 15.97
C MET A 60 -25.90 -14.71 14.51
N GLN A 61 -25.53 -13.80 13.59
CA GLN A 61 -25.65 -14.06 12.17
C GLN A 61 -24.76 -15.23 11.73
N MET A 62 -23.53 -15.32 12.22
CA MET A 62 -22.64 -16.44 11.90
C MET A 62 -23.20 -17.77 12.41
N ARG A 63 -23.76 -17.80 13.62
CA ARG A 63 -24.44 -19.00 14.16
C ARG A 63 -25.63 -19.40 13.28
N GLN A 64 -26.47 -18.45 12.89
CA GLN A 64 -27.62 -18.72 12.02
C GLN A 64 -27.19 -19.29 10.66
N ARG A 65 -26.11 -18.76 10.07
CA ARG A 65 -25.54 -19.28 8.82
C ARG A 65 -25.09 -20.73 8.97
N ASN A 66 -24.41 -21.07 10.05
CA ASN A 66 -23.96 -22.44 10.30
C ASN A 66 -25.13 -23.41 10.47
N LEU A 67 -26.20 -23.00 11.16
CA LEU A 67 -27.43 -23.80 11.26
C LEU A 67 -28.08 -24.03 9.89
N ALA A 68 -28.12 -23.01 9.04
CA ALA A 68 -28.64 -23.13 7.69
C ALA A 68 -27.77 -24.00 6.75
N GLN A 69 -26.60 -24.45 7.18
CA GLN A 69 -25.77 -25.44 6.48
C GLN A 69 -25.88 -26.84 7.11
N ASN A 70 -26.53 -26.98 8.26
CA ASN A 70 -26.71 -28.26 8.93
C ASN A 70 -27.90 -29.01 8.30
N GLU A 71 -27.62 -30.08 7.57
CA GLU A 71 -28.66 -30.85 6.86
C GLU A 71 -29.71 -31.46 7.79
N TYR A 72 -29.33 -31.83 9.02
CA TYR A 72 -30.28 -32.32 10.04
C TYR A 72 -31.32 -31.26 10.43
N GLN A 73 -30.99 -29.97 10.33
CA GLN A 73 -31.90 -28.87 10.63
C GLN A 73 -32.68 -28.39 9.39
N ARG A 74 -32.30 -28.83 8.18
CA ARG A 74 -32.94 -28.41 6.93
C ARG A 74 -34.05 -29.35 6.46
N ILE A 75 -33.91 -30.65 6.75
CA ILE A 75 -34.85 -31.68 6.29
C ILE A 75 -35.99 -31.92 7.30
N ASN A 76 -35.77 -31.61 8.58
CA ASN A 76 -36.72 -31.88 9.66
C ASN A 76 -37.64 -30.68 9.94
#